data_AF-A0A804LTU6-F1
#
_entry.id   AF-A0A804LTU6-F1
#
_cell.length_a   1.000
_cell.length_b   1.000
_cell.length_c   1.000
_cell.angle_alpha   90.00
_cell.angle_beta   90.00
_cell.angle_gamma   90.00
#
_symmetry.space_group_name_H-M   'P 1'
#
loop_
_entity.id
_entity.type
_entity.pdbx_description
1 polymer ?
#
loop_
_entity_poly.entity_id
_entity_poly.type
_entity_poly.pdbx_seq_one_letter_code
_entity_poly.pdbx_strand_id
1 'polypeptide(L)'
;MFLMSCKIKSLGVKMVISGEGSDELFGGYLYFHKAPNKEELHRETCRKATSAWGLEARVLFLDKEFMNAAMSINPEWKMWVLRKAFDDEEQPFLPKHILYR
;
A
#
# COMPACT_ATOMS: atom_id res chain seq x y z
N MET A 1 -7.82 0.10 15.70
CA MET A 1 -8.07 -1.27 15.23
C MET A 1 -8.88 -2.13 16.22
N PHE A 2 -8.55 -2.15 17.52
CA PHE A 2 -9.17 -3.05 18.52
C PHE A 2 -10.72 -3.01 18.59
N LEU A 3 -11.34 -1.82 18.66
CA LEU A 3 -12.81 -1.73 18.73
C LEU A 3 -13.50 -2.25 17.46
N MET A 4 -12.89 -1.97 16.29
CA MET A 4 -13.39 -2.43 15.00
C MET A 4 -13.28 -3.96 14.87
N SER A 5 -12.17 -4.55 15.31
CA SER A 5 -12.00 -6.01 15.26
C SER A 5 -13.00 -6.73 16.17
N CYS A 6 -13.31 -6.21 17.37
CA CYS A 6 -14.37 -6.74 18.22
C CYS A 6 -15.73 -6.72 17.52
N LYS A 7 -16.08 -5.62 16.84
CA LYS A 7 -17.34 -5.52 16.10
C LYS A 7 -17.40 -6.47 14.91
N ILE A 8 -16.34 -6.56 14.11
CA ILE A 8 -16.25 -7.48 12.96
C ILE A 8 -16.38 -8.93 13.41
N LYS A 9 -15.70 -9.32 14.51
CA LYS A 9 -15.83 -10.65 15.11
C LYS A 9 -17.26 -10.95 15.55
N SER A 10 -17.97 -9.97 16.12
CA SER A 10 -19.38 -10.13 16.51
C SER A 10 -20.33 -10.35 15.33
N LEU A 11 -19.95 -9.92 14.12
CA LEU A 11 -20.70 -10.15 12.88
C LEU A 11 -20.40 -11.51 12.22
N GLY A 12 -19.57 -12.36 12.85
CA GLY A 12 -19.21 -13.69 12.33
C GLY A 12 -18.11 -13.67 11.27
N VAL A 13 -17.53 -12.51 10.97
CA VAL A 13 -16.42 -12.38 10.02
C VAL A 13 -15.12 -12.86 10.67
N LYS A 14 -14.49 -13.86 10.07
CA LYS A 14 -13.28 -14.52 10.60
C LYS A 14 -11.98 -13.92 10.06
N MET A 15 -12.03 -13.24 8.92
CA MET A 15 -10.85 -12.75 8.22
C MET A 15 -11.14 -11.37 7.63
N VAL A 16 -10.17 -10.48 7.76
CA VAL A 16 -10.19 -9.14 7.16
C VAL A 16 -8.93 -8.95 6.33
N ILE A 17 -9.07 -8.25 5.22
CA ILE A 17 -7.96 -7.81 4.38
C ILE A 17 -7.64 -6.37 4.76
N SER A 18 -6.36 -6.09 4.98
CA SER A 18 -5.86 -4.75 5.28
C SER A 18 -5.06 -4.20 4.10
N GLY A 19 -5.18 -2.89 3.88
CA GLY A 19 -4.36 -2.12 2.93
C GLY A 19 -3.07 -1.57 3.53
N GLU A 20 -2.70 -2.00 4.73
CA GLU A 20 -1.41 -1.68 5.36
C GLU A 20 -0.23 -2.02 4.43
N GLY A 21 0.91 -1.35 4.59
CA GLY A 21 2.10 -1.58 3.73
C GLY A 21 2.07 -0.86 2.38
N SER A 22 0.90 -0.37 1.92
CA SER A 22 0.80 0.35 0.64
C SER A 22 1.63 1.64 0.64
N ASP A 23 1.54 2.45 1.69
CA ASP A 23 2.24 3.74 1.77
C ASP A 23 3.75 3.55 1.86
N GLU A 24 4.19 2.49 2.53
CA GLU A 24 5.58 2.09 2.64
C GLU A 24 6.18 1.68 1.30
N LEU A 25 5.44 0.94 0.48
CA LEU A 25 5.90 0.43 -0.82
C LEU A 25 5.82 1.45 -1.95
N PHE A 26 4.79 2.29 -1.95
CA PHE A 26 4.52 3.23 -3.04
C PHE A 26 4.86 4.69 -2.72
N GLY A 27 5.28 4.99 -1.51
CA GLY A 27 5.66 6.34 -1.12
C GLY A 27 4.46 7.24 -0.80
N GLY A 28 3.39 6.69 -0.22
CA GLY A 28 2.12 7.40 -0.02
C GLY A 28 2.10 8.44 1.11
N TYR A 29 3.05 8.37 2.05
CA TYR A 29 3.16 9.37 3.10
C TYR A 29 3.62 10.74 2.60
N LEU A 30 3.04 11.81 3.13
CA LEU A 30 3.33 13.19 2.71
C LEU A 30 4.82 13.58 2.76
N TYR A 31 5.60 12.98 3.67
CA TYR A 31 7.02 13.28 3.77
C TYR A 31 7.85 12.71 2.61
N PHE A 32 7.34 11.74 1.85
CA PHE A 32 8.00 11.25 0.65
C PHE A 32 8.08 12.31 -0.45
N HIS A 33 7.16 13.29 -0.46
CA HIS A 33 7.29 14.49 -1.32
C HIS A 33 8.50 15.36 -0.97
N LYS A 34 9.08 15.19 0.22
CA LYS A 34 10.28 15.91 0.67
C LYS A 34 11.57 15.09 0.50
N ALA A 35 11.50 13.91 -0.13
CA ALA A 35 12.70 13.13 -0.42
C ALA A 35 13.62 13.94 -1.37
N PRO A 36 14.91 14.11 -1.04
CA PRO A 36 15.80 14.97 -1.82
C PRO A 36 16.18 14.36 -3.17
N ASN A 37 16.12 13.03 -3.30
CA ASN A 37 16.37 12.32 -4.54
C ASN A 37 15.64 10.97 -4.57
N LYS A 38 15.58 10.37 -5.76
CA LYS A 38 14.89 9.09 -6.04
C LYS A 38 15.50 7.92 -5.28
N GLU A 39 16.80 7.96 -5.02
CA GLU A 39 17.51 6.89 -4.31
C GLU A 39 17.16 6.87 -2.83
N GLU A 40 17.03 8.04 -2.21
CA GLU A 40 16.59 8.17 -0.82
C GLU A 40 15.14 7.76 -0.66
N LEU A 41 14.28 8.11 -1.63
CA LEU A 41 12.91 7.60 -1.70
C LEU A 41 12.91 6.07 -1.70
N HIS A 42 13.68 5.46 -2.61
CA HIS A 42 13.78 4.00 -2.73
C HIS A 42 14.37 3.35 -1.45
N ARG A 43 15.41 3.94 -0.86
CA ARG A 43 16.04 3.44 0.37
C ARG A 43 15.07 3.48 1.55
N GLU A 44 14.28 4.55 1.69
CA GLU A 44 13.25 4.63 2.74
C GLU A 44 12.15 3.60 2.51
N THR A 45 11.69 3.41 1.26
CA THR A 45 10.75 2.33 0.92
C THR A 45 11.31 0.96 1.28
N CYS A 46 12.56 0.64 0.92
CA CYS A 46 13.22 -0.61 1.30
C CYS A 46 13.24 -0.81 2.82
N ARG A 47 13.64 0.21 3.57
CA ARG A 47 13.76 0.17 5.03
C ARG A 47 12.41 -0.13 5.68
N LYS A 48 11.36 0.55 5.22
CA LYS A 48 9.99 0.37 5.73
C LYS A 48 9.39 -0.97 5.33
N ALA A 49 9.64 -1.44 4.10
CA ALA A 49 9.19 -2.75 3.65
C ALA A 49 9.76 -3.86 4.56
N THR A 50 11.03 -3.80 4.94
CA THR A 50 11.65 -4.76 5.87
C THR A 50 11.03 -4.72 7.27
N SER A 51 10.69 -3.53 7.79
CA SER A 51 10.01 -3.41 9.09
C SER A 51 8.59 -3.99 9.10
N ALA A 52 7.93 -4.05 7.94
CA ALA A 52 6.55 -4.51 7.82
C ALA A 52 6.40 -6.05 7.96
N TRP A 53 7.48 -6.82 7.89
CA TRP A 53 7.46 -8.29 8.03
C TRP A 53 7.08 -8.79 9.44
N GLY A 54 6.95 -7.90 10.43
CA GLY A 54 6.64 -8.25 11.82
C GLY A 54 5.15 -8.35 12.19
N LEU A 55 4.22 -8.24 11.24
CA LEU A 55 2.77 -8.12 11.53
C LEU A 55 1.97 -9.37 11.10
N GLU A 56 1.29 -10.04 12.04
CA GLU A 56 0.40 -11.21 11.79
C GLU A 56 -0.99 -10.87 11.21
N ALA A 57 -1.10 -9.86 10.35
CA ALA A 57 -2.32 -9.57 9.60
C ALA A 57 -2.18 -10.02 8.13
N ARG A 58 -3.28 -10.42 7.48
CA ARG A 58 -3.25 -10.65 6.02
C ARG A 58 -3.23 -9.31 5.31
N VAL A 59 -2.01 -8.88 5.00
CA VAL A 59 -1.74 -7.62 4.34
C VAL A 59 -1.34 -7.91 2.89
N LEU A 60 -2.23 -7.63 1.94
CA LEU A 60 -2.01 -7.98 0.52
C LEU A 60 -0.76 -7.30 -0.06
N PHE A 61 -0.50 -6.06 0.35
CA PHE A 61 0.65 -5.29 -0.11
C PHE A 61 1.98 -5.89 0.36
N LEU A 62 1.98 -6.65 1.47
CA LEU A 62 3.19 -7.28 2.00
C LEU A 62 3.37 -8.72 1.52
N ASP A 63 2.61 -9.15 0.51
CA ASP A 63 2.90 -10.40 -0.17
C ASP A 63 4.29 -10.35 -0.81
N LYS A 64 5.04 -11.45 -0.72
CA LYS A 64 6.44 -11.50 -1.18
C LYS A 64 6.57 -11.23 -2.68
N GLU A 65 5.67 -11.80 -3.49
CA GLU A 65 5.71 -11.62 -4.94
C GLU A 65 5.29 -10.21 -5.30
N PHE A 66 4.25 -9.69 -4.64
CA PHE A 66 3.81 -8.32 -4.82
C PHE A 66 4.89 -7.30 -4.44
N MET A 67 5.54 -7.48 -3.30
CA MET A 67 6.64 -6.60 -2.87
C MET A 67 7.78 -6.62 -3.87
N ASN A 68 8.20 -7.80 -4.35
CA ASN A 68 9.26 -7.88 -5.35
C ASN A 68 8.88 -7.14 -6.64
N ALA A 69 7.63 -7.28 -7.09
CA ALA A 69 7.12 -6.54 -8.24
C ALA A 69 7.12 -5.02 -7.96
N ALA A 70 6.57 -4.57 -6.83
CA ALA A 70 6.50 -3.16 -6.46
C ALA A 70 7.89 -2.52 -6.28
N MET A 71 8.86 -3.27 -5.76
CA MET A 71 10.23 -2.82 -5.57
C MET A 71 11.03 -2.73 -6.86
N SER A 72 10.64 -3.49 -7.90
CA SER A 72 11.24 -3.41 -9.24
C SER A 72 10.79 -2.18 -10.05
N ILE A 73 9.72 -1.50 -9.63
CA ILE A 73 9.20 -0.30 -10.30
C ILE A 73 10.16 0.86 -10.07
N ASN A 74 10.44 1.62 -11.14
CA ASN A 74 11.24 2.85 -11.03
C ASN A 74 10.60 3.79 -9.99
N PRO A 75 11.37 4.25 -8.98
CA PRO A 75 10.88 5.11 -7.89
C PRO A 75 10.03 6.31 -8.31
N GLU A 76 10.27 6.87 -9.51
CA GLU A 76 9.49 8.00 -10.05
C GLU A 76 8.01 7.67 -10.24
N TRP A 77 7.71 6.43 -10.63
CA TRP A 77 6.36 6.01 -10.96
C TRP A 77 5.61 5.46 -9.76
N LYS A 78 6.29 5.17 -8.65
CA LYS A 78 5.71 4.47 -7.50
C LYS A 78 4.45 5.13 -6.95
N MET A 79 4.43 6.45 -6.86
CA MET A 79 3.26 7.16 -6.32
C MET A 79 2.04 7.11 -7.25
N TRP A 80 2.26 7.06 -8.56
CA TRP A 80 1.22 7.17 -9.58
C TRP A 80 0.76 5.82 -10.13
N VAL A 81 1.65 4.83 -10.16
CA VAL A 81 1.42 3.52 -10.75
C VAL A 81 0.25 2.81 -10.08
N LEU A 82 0.13 2.93 -8.75
CA LEU A 82 -0.95 2.29 -8.02
C LEU A 82 -2.31 2.87 -8.42
N ARG A 83 -2.43 4.20 -8.47
CA ARG A 83 -3.67 4.86 -8.88
C ARG A 83 -4.02 4.52 -10.33
N LYS A 84 -3.02 4.52 -11.22
CA LYS A 84 -3.23 4.16 -12.62
C LYS A 84 -3.56 2.69 -12.85
N ALA A 85 -3.04 1.78 -12.03
CA ALA A 85 -3.37 0.36 -12.11
C ALA A 85 -4.85 0.07 -11.78
N PHE A 86 -5.51 0.93 -10.99
CA PHE A 86 -6.93 0.83 -10.65
C PHE A 86 -7.83 1.83 -11.42
N ASP A 87 -7.27 2.58 -12.37
CA ASP A 87 -7.97 3.54 -13.23
C ASP A 87 -8.52 2.85 -14.49
N ASP A 88 -9.43 1.89 -14.28
CA ASP A 88 -10.12 1.18 -15.36
C ASP A 88 -11.37 1.96 -15.81
N GLU A 89 -11.44 2.32 -17.09
CA GLU A 89 -12.58 3.06 -17.67
C GLU A 89 -13.79 2.17 -17.97
N GLU A 90 -13.56 0.89 -18.28
CA GLU A 90 -14.62 -0.06 -18.61
C GLU A 90 -15.23 -0.66 -17.33
N GLN A 91 -14.39 -0.97 -16.33
CA GLN A 91 -14.80 -1.57 -15.06
C GLN A 91 -14.12 -0.88 -13.87
N PRO A 92 -14.56 0.34 -13.49
CA PRO A 92 -13.93 1.10 -12.41
C PRO A 92 -14.07 0.38 -11.06
N PHE A 93 -12.93 0.04 -10.45
CA PHE A 93 -12.88 -0.53 -9.10
C PHE A 93 -13.33 0.45 -8.01
N LEU A 94 -13.06 1.75 -8.23
CA LEU A 94 -13.33 2.83 -7.29
C LEU A 94 -13.85 4.06 -8.03
N PRO A 95 -14.71 4.90 -7.40
CA PRO A 95 -15.06 6.20 -7.95
C PRO A 95 -13.81 7.07 -8.17
N LYS A 96 -13.73 7.80 -9.29
CA LYS A 96 -12.55 8.63 -9.66
C LYS A 96 -12.14 9.63 -8.55
N HIS A 97 -13.11 10.18 -7.81
CA HIS A 97 -12.84 11.09 -6.70
C HIS A 97 -12.18 10.43 -5.48
N ILE A 98 -12.31 9.10 -5.31
CA ILE A 98 -11.58 8.32 -4.30
C ILE A 98 -10.19 7.97 -4.82
N LEU A 99 -10.10 7.57 -6.10
CA LEU A 99 -8.84 7.16 -6.73
C LEU A 99 -7.79 8.27 -6.79
N TYR A 100 -8.23 9.53 -6.89
CA TYR A 100 -7.37 10.72 -6.97
C TYR A 100 -7.50 11.65 -5.75
N ARG A 101 -7.96 11.12 -4.62
CA ARG A 101 -7.91 11.81 -3.31
C ARG A 101 -6.49 11.89 -2.77
#